data_AF-A0A527GVV4-F1
#
_entry.id   AF-A0A527GVV4-F1
#
_cell.length_a   1.000
_cell.length_b   1.000
_cell.length_c   1.000
_cell.angle_alpha   90.00
_cell.angle_beta   90.00
_cell.angle_gamma   90.00
#
_symmetry.space_group_name_H-M   'P 1'
#
loop_
_entity.id
_entity.type
_entity.pdbx_description
1 polymer ?
#
loop_
_entity_poly.entity_id
_entity_poly.type
_entity_poly.pdbx_seq_one_letter_code
_entity_poly.pdbx_strand_id
1 'polypeptide(L)'
;AALWPTLRGESVVLDVGATIGADAQQLIDFAILGTGMARSVFGIARPSVGLLNVGVEEIKGQEEVKEAGRMLREANMASMNYHGFVEGDDIGKGVVDVVVTEGFAGNIALKTAEGTVRQIGGYLRAAMSRTLMARIGYIFAKGAFDRLREKMDVGRSNG
;
A
#
# COMPACT_ATOMS: atom_id res chain seq x y z
N ALA A 1 3.48 -4.22 9.48
CA ALA A 1 3.95 -3.88 8.12
C ALA A 1 3.35 -4.88 7.15
N ALA A 2 2.95 -4.44 5.97
CA ALA A 2 2.53 -5.32 4.87
C ALA A 2 3.30 -4.98 3.59
N LEU A 3 3.63 -5.98 2.76
CA LEU A 3 4.04 -5.71 1.38
C LEU A 3 2.78 -5.62 0.53
N TRP A 4 2.58 -4.45 -0.07
CA TRP A 4 1.39 -4.11 -0.82
C TRP A 4 1.69 -4.18 -2.32
N PRO A 5 0.96 -5.00 -3.10
CA PRO A 5 1.15 -5.07 -4.55
C PRO A 5 0.79 -3.76 -5.24
N THR A 6 1.66 -3.28 -6.11
CA THR A 6 1.48 -2.04 -6.87
C THR A 6 1.66 -2.26 -8.36
N LEU A 7 1.30 -1.24 -9.16
CA LEU A 7 1.58 -1.24 -10.61
C LEU A 7 3.08 -1.26 -10.93
N ARG A 8 3.93 -0.83 -9.99
CA ARG A 8 5.39 -0.74 -10.13
C ARG A 8 6.16 -1.89 -9.46
N GLY A 9 5.48 -2.77 -8.72
CA GLY A 9 6.10 -3.82 -7.94
C GLY A 9 5.37 -3.99 -6.61
N GLU A 10 6.06 -3.68 -5.51
CA GLU A 10 5.51 -3.73 -4.16
C GLU A 10 5.96 -2.48 -3.39
N SER A 11 5.15 -2.05 -2.43
CA SER A 11 5.51 -1.01 -1.45
C SER A 11 5.35 -1.56 -0.03
N VAL A 12 6.11 -1.04 0.93
CA VAL A 12 5.89 -1.31 2.35
C VAL A 12 4.77 -0.40 2.86
N VAL A 13 3.75 -0.96 3.51
CA VAL A 13 2.69 -0.18 4.18
C VAL A 13 2.73 -0.45 5.67
N LEU A 14 2.83 0.62 6.45
CA LEU A 14 2.92 0.63 7.90
C LEU A 14 2.04 1.77 8.44
N ASP A 15 1.33 1.65 9.54
CA ASP A 15 0.87 0.42 10.15
C ASP A 15 -0.43 -0.08 9.47
N VAL A 16 -0.81 -1.33 9.70
CA VAL A 16 -2.01 -1.97 9.12
C VAL A 16 -2.88 -2.67 10.16
N GLY A 17 -2.79 -2.27 11.44
CA GLY A 17 -3.74 -2.70 12.47
C GLY A 17 -3.15 -2.99 13.86
N ALA A 18 -1.87 -2.70 14.11
CA ALA A 18 -1.24 -2.85 15.41
C ALA A 18 -1.54 -1.65 16.34
N THR A 19 -1.75 -0.45 15.80
CA THR A 19 -1.96 0.77 16.60
C THR A 19 -3.21 1.53 16.19
N ILE A 20 -3.90 2.14 17.17
CA ILE A 20 -5.03 3.06 16.93
C ILE A 20 -4.65 4.41 17.54
N GLY A 21 -4.79 5.49 16.78
CA GLY A 21 -4.47 6.85 17.23
C GLY A 21 -2.96 7.07 17.39
N ALA A 22 -2.18 6.76 16.35
CA ALA A 22 -0.74 7.01 16.37
C ALA A 22 -0.46 8.52 16.40
N ASP A 23 0.39 8.95 17.33
CA ASP A 23 0.87 10.34 17.37
C ASP A 23 1.95 10.62 16.31
N ALA A 24 2.35 11.89 16.20
CA ALA A 24 3.32 12.32 15.20
C ALA A 24 4.68 11.62 15.34
N GLN A 25 5.14 11.36 16.57
CA GLN A 25 6.41 10.69 16.82
C GLN A 25 6.35 9.22 16.38
N GLN A 26 5.23 8.56 16.66
CA GLN A 26 5.03 7.17 16.27
C GLN A 26 4.97 7.01 14.74
N LEU A 27 4.38 7.98 14.01
CA LEU A 27 4.43 8.02 12.55
C LEU A 27 5.87 8.18 12.01
N ILE A 28 6.70 8.97 12.67
CA ILE A 28 8.13 9.10 12.31
C ILE A 28 8.87 7.78 12.54
N ASP A 29 8.61 7.12 13.67
CA ASP A 29 9.22 5.83 13.97
C ASP A 29 8.83 4.78 12.91
N PHE A 30 7.56 4.78 12.48
CA PHE A 30 7.10 3.95 11.37
C PHE A 30 7.77 4.30 10.04
N ALA A 31 8.02 5.57 9.74
CA ALA A 31 8.77 5.99 8.57
C ALA A 31 10.21 5.44 8.57
N ILE A 32 10.88 5.46 9.71
CA ILE A 32 12.24 4.93 9.89
C ILE A 32 12.24 3.41 9.74
N LEU A 33 11.31 2.72 10.41
CA LEU A 33 11.16 1.26 10.31
C LEU A 33 10.84 0.82 8.88
N GLY A 34 9.90 1.50 8.22
CA GLY A 34 9.53 1.24 6.83
C GLY A 34 10.68 1.47 5.87
N THR A 35 11.48 2.51 6.10
CA THR A 35 12.72 2.75 5.36
C THR A 35 13.69 1.58 5.52
N GLY A 36 13.93 1.11 6.75
CA GLY A 36 14.80 -0.04 7.00
C GLY A 36 14.31 -1.31 6.30
N MET A 37 12.99 -1.54 6.31
CA MET A 37 12.38 -2.68 5.62
C MET A 37 12.51 -2.58 4.10
N ALA A 38 12.17 -1.44 3.50
CA ALA A 38 12.27 -1.23 2.05
C ALA A 38 13.71 -1.36 1.55
N ARG A 39 14.69 -0.85 2.31
CA ARG A 39 16.11 -1.05 2.00
C ARG A 39 16.51 -2.52 2.00
N SER A 40 16.02 -3.28 2.98
CA SER A 40 16.40 -4.69 3.18
C SER A 40 15.70 -5.62 2.20
N VAL A 41 14.42 -5.39 1.93
CA VAL A 41 13.59 -6.25 1.05
C VAL A 41 13.78 -5.89 -0.42
N PHE A 42 13.82 -4.59 -0.75
CA PHE A 42 13.88 -4.13 -2.14
C PHE A 42 15.28 -3.70 -2.59
N GLY A 43 16.27 -3.63 -1.69
CA GLY A 43 17.63 -3.19 -2.02
C GLY A 43 17.74 -1.70 -2.36
N ILE A 44 16.72 -0.91 -2.03
CA ILE A 44 16.66 0.52 -2.40
C ILE A 44 17.49 1.33 -1.42
N ALA A 45 18.54 2.01 -1.89
CA ALA A 45 19.48 2.73 -1.02
C ALA A 45 18.91 4.01 -0.38
N ARG A 46 17.86 4.63 -0.94
CA ARG A 46 17.14 5.77 -0.35
C ARG A 46 15.66 5.68 -0.75
N PRO A 47 14.85 4.87 -0.05
CA PRO A 47 13.46 4.66 -0.42
C PRO A 47 12.67 5.96 -0.24
N SER A 48 11.69 6.15 -1.12
CA SER A 48 10.70 7.21 -1.02
C SER A 48 9.66 6.86 0.05
N VAL A 49 9.34 7.82 0.91
CA VAL A 49 8.41 7.65 2.03
C VAL A 49 7.30 8.69 1.94
N GLY A 50 6.05 8.25 2.00
CA GLY A 50 4.87 9.11 2.04
C GLY A 50 4.03 8.87 3.29
N LEU A 51 3.41 9.92 3.83
CA LEU A 51 2.39 9.80 4.87
C LEU A 51 1.00 9.71 4.20
N LEU A 52 0.22 8.67 4.49
CA LEU A 52 -1.14 8.52 3.99
C LEU A 52 -2.02 9.63 4.58
N ASN A 53 -2.73 10.32 3.72
CA ASN A 53 -3.60 11.42 4.10
C ASN A 53 -4.88 11.44 3.24
N VAL A 54 -5.85 12.27 3.62
CA VAL A 54 -7.12 12.48 2.90
C VAL A 54 -7.00 13.43 1.70
N GLY A 55 -5.78 13.88 1.42
CA GLY A 55 -5.43 14.76 0.31
C GLY A 55 -3.95 15.11 0.36
N VAL A 56 -3.40 15.55 -0.78
CA VAL A 56 -1.99 15.94 -0.89
C VAL A 56 -1.69 17.35 -0.35
N GLU A 57 -2.72 18.16 -0.09
CA GLU A 57 -2.57 19.52 0.40
C GLU A 57 -2.22 19.59 1.89
N GLU A 58 -1.27 20.44 2.28
CA GLU A 58 -0.76 20.51 3.67
C GLU A 58 -1.80 20.90 4.72
N ILE A 59 -2.89 21.54 4.33
CA ILE A 59 -3.98 21.94 5.24
C ILE A 59 -4.93 20.79 5.58
N LYS A 60 -4.89 19.69 4.81
CA LYS A 60 -5.79 18.56 4.98
C LYS A 60 -5.18 17.49 5.87
N GLY A 61 -6.05 16.74 6.54
CA GLY A 61 -5.65 15.63 7.39
C GLY A 61 -5.70 15.92 8.87
N GLN A 62 -5.34 14.90 9.65
CA GLN A 62 -5.23 14.98 11.09
C GLN A 62 -3.99 15.79 11.50
N GLU A 63 -4.01 16.37 12.69
CA GLU A 63 -2.94 17.25 13.17
C GLU A 63 -1.63 16.47 13.36
N GLU A 64 -1.73 15.24 13.83
CA GLU A 64 -0.63 14.31 14.05
C GLU A 64 0.09 13.97 12.73
N VAL A 65 -0.66 13.80 11.65
CA VAL A 65 -0.11 13.52 10.30
C VAL A 65 0.59 14.76 9.74
N LYS A 66 0.00 15.94 9.93
CA LYS A 66 0.59 17.21 9.51
C LYS A 66 1.89 17.50 10.25
N GLU A 67 1.89 17.31 11.56
CA GLU A 67 3.07 17.52 12.41
C GLU A 67 4.18 16.51 12.09
N ALA A 68 3.85 15.23 11.90
CA ALA A 68 4.82 14.24 11.43
C ALA A 68 5.42 14.63 10.08
N GLY A 69 4.60 15.15 9.15
CA GLY A 69 5.06 15.60 7.85
C GLY A 69 6.04 16.76 7.93
N ARG A 70 5.77 17.74 8.81
CA ARG A 70 6.68 18.85 9.11
C ARG A 70 8.00 18.34 9.67
N MET A 71 7.95 17.48 10.69
CA MET A 71 9.14 16.93 11.35
C MET A 71 10.00 16.08 10.39
N LEU A 72 9.39 15.24 9.54
CA LEU A 72 10.12 14.44 8.55
C LEU A 72 10.81 15.33 7.52
N ARG A 73 10.16 16.42 7.09
CA ARG A 73 10.74 17.38 6.15
C ARG A 73 11.92 18.13 6.76
N GLU A 74 11.79 18.57 8.01
CA GLU A 74 12.86 19.26 8.74
C GLU A 74 14.04 18.35 9.05
N ALA A 75 13.78 17.10 9.44
CA ALA A 75 14.81 16.12 9.73
C ALA A 75 15.68 15.79 8.51
N ASN A 76 15.12 15.89 7.29
CA ASN A 76 15.80 15.71 6.00
C ASN A 76 16.80 14.53 6.01
N MET A 77 16.31 13.37 6.46
CA MET A 77 17.16 12.22 6.75
C MET A 77 17.86 11.69 5.48
N ALA A 78 19.17 11.47 5.56
CA ALA A 78 19.95 10.91 4.44
C ALA A 78 19.53 9.49 4.04
N SER A 79 18.93 8.72 4.97
CA SER A 79 18.54 7.33 4.77
C SER A 79 17.29 7.13 3.90
N MET A 80 16.48 8.18 3.71
CA MET A 80 15.22 8.14 2.96
C MET A 80 15.02 9.39 2.09
N ASN A 81 13.96 9.38 1.28
CA ASN A 81 13.49 10.54 0.55
C ASN A 81 12.03 10.81 0.94
N TYR A 82 11.78 11.82 1.75
CA TYR A 82 10.41 12.14 2.17
C TYR A 82 9.65 12.81 1.02
N HIS A 83 8.65 12.09 0.49
CA HIS A 83 7.83 12.51 -0.65
C HIS A 83 6.79 13.57 -0.26
N GLY A 84 6.24 13.45 0.96
CA GLY A 84 5.09 14.26 1.41
C GLY A 84 3.87 13.40 1.70
N PHE A 85 2.69 13.97 1.48
CA PHE A 85 1.42 13.26 1.63
C PHE A 85 1.07 12.44 0.39
N VAL A 86 0.44 11.29 0.60
CA VAL A 86 -0.07 10.40 -0.47
C VAL A 86 -1.51 10.00 -0.15
N GLU A 87 -2.30 9.74 -1.19
CA GLU A 87 -3.71 9.33 -1.03
C GLU A 87 -3.88 7.80 -1.14
N GLY A 88 -5.08 7.30 -0.83
CA GLY A 88 -5.34 5.86 -0.78
C GLY A 88 -5.16 5.14 -2.12
N ASP A 89 -5.42 5.81 -3.25
CA ASP A 89 -5.24 5.27 -4.59
C ASP A 89 -3.75 5.27 -5.03
N ASP A 90 -2.92 6.12 -4.43
CA ASP A 90 -1.47 6.17 -4.68
C ASP A 90 -0.73 4.93 -4.16
N ILE A 91 -1.29 4.26 -3.15
CA ILE A 91 -0.75 2.99 -2.63
C ILE A 91 -0.67 1.96 -3.78
N GLY A 92 -1.77 1.73 -4.49
CA GLY A 92 -1.82 0.78 -5.61
C GLY A 92 -1.02 1.23 -6.84
N LYS A 93 -0.86 2.55 -7.05
CA LYS A 93 0.00 3.08 -8.11
C LYS A 93 1.49 2.87 -7.81
N GLY A 94 1.87 2.72 -6.53
CA GLY A 94 3.26 2.66 -6.10
C GLY A 94 3.96 4.01 -6.24
N VAL A 95 3.30 5.09 -5.84
CA VAL A 95 3.89 6.45 -5.88
C VAL A 95 5.14 6.53 -5.01
N VAL A 96 5.12 5.86 -3.85
CA VAL A 96 6.24 5.75 -2.91
C VAL A 96 6.57 4.30 -2.57
N ASP A 97 7.80 4.06 -2.14
CA ASP A 97 8.29 2.74 -1.72
C ASP A 97 7.77 2.37 -0.32
N VAL A 98 7.50 3.37 0.53
CA VAL A 98 6.97 3.21 1.89
C VAL A 98 5.79 4.16 2.09
N VAL A 99 4.64 3.61 2.46
CA VAL A 99 3.45 4.38 2.89
C VAL A 99 3.29 4.23 4.40
N VAL A 100 3.22 5.35 5.10
CA VAL A 100 3.08 5.42 6.55
C VAL A 100 1.71 5.93 6.96
N THR A 101 1.05 5.29 7.90
CA THR A 101 -0.28 5.60 8.41
C THR A 101 -0.47 5.02 9.81
N GLU A 102 -1.55 5.40 10.49
CA GLU A 102 -1.96 4.72 11.72
C GLU A 102 -2.69 3.41 11.40
N GLY A 103 -2.68 2.46 12.34
CA GLY A 103 -3.24 1.13 12.10
C GLY A 103 -4.76 1.11 11.86
N PHE A 104 -5.55 2.08 12.33
CA PHE A 104 -6.97 2.14 11.99
C PHE A 104 -7.19 2.44 10.50
N ALA A 105 -6.64 3.54 9.99
CA ALA A 105 -6.70 3.89 8.57
C ALA A 105 -6.02 2.82 7.69
N GLY A 106 -4.86 2.32 8.10
CA GLY A 106 -4.14 1.27 7.39
C GLY A 106 -4.89 -0.06 7.30
N ASN A 107 -5.54 -0.49 8.39
CA ASN A 107 -6.37 -1.70 8.38
C ASN A 107 -7.62 -1.53 7.51
N ILE A 108 -8.27 -0.35 7.53
CA ILE A 108 -9.38 -0.05 6.62
C ILE A 108 -8.93 -0.12 5.18
N ALA A 109 -7.79 0.50 4.84
CA ALA A 109 -7.23 0.45 3.50
C ALA A 109 -6.95 -1.00 3.08
N LEU A 110 -6.24 -1.77 3.92
CA LEU A 110 -5.89 -3.17 3.63
C LEU A 110 -7.13 -4.03 3.40
N LYS A 111 -8.13 -3.96 4.30
CA LYS A 111 -9.35 -4.75 4.18
C LYS A 111 -10.21 -4.33 3.00
N THR A 112 -10.21 -3.04 2.65
CA THR A 112 -10.89 -2.53 1.46
C THR A 112 -10.24 -3.09 0.21
N ALA A 113 -8.92 -3.00 0.08
CA ALA A 113 -8.18 -3.52 -1.06
C ALA A 113 -8.37 -5.03 -1.25
N GLU A 114 -8.23 -5.80 -0.17
CA GLU A 114 -8.52 -7.24 -0.17
C GLU A 114 -9.97 -7.54 -0.59
N GLY A 115 -10.94 -6.77 -0.09
CA GLY A 115 -12.35 -6.89 -0.43
C GLY A 115 -12.63 -6.64 -1.90
N THR A 116 -12.08 -5.54 -2.44
CA THR A 116 -12.20 -5.16 -3.85
C THR A 116 -11.59 -6.22 -4.76
N VAL A 117 -10.41 -6.75 -4.43
CA VAL A 117 -9.79 -7.86 -5.17
C VAL A 117 -10.71 -9.08 -5.23
N ARG A 118 -11.26 -9.50 -4.08
CA ARG A 118 -12.19 -10.65 -4.02
C ARG A 118 -13.45 -10.39 -4.85
N GLN A 119 -13.99 -9.18 -4.79
CA GLN A 119 -15.18 -8.77 -5.54
C GLN A 119 -14.93 -8.83 -7.06
N ILE A 120 -13.81 -8.28 -7.54
CA ILE A 120 -13.42 -8.34 -8.95
C ILE A 120 -13.23 -9.80 -9.41
N GLY A 121 -12.56 -10.63 -8.59
CA GLY A 121 -12.41 -12.05 -8.88
C GLY A 121 -13.76 -12.79 -8.99
N GLY A 122 -14.73 -12.44 -8.14
CA GLY A 122 -16.10 -12.96 -8.21
C GLY A 122 -16.81 -12.58 -9.51
N TYR A 123 -16.76 -11.30 -9.90
CA TYR A 123 -17.36 -10.82 -11.15
C TYR A 123 -16.74 -11.46 -12.38
N LEU A 124 -15.41 -11.57 -12.42
CA LEU A 124 -14.71 -12.25 -13.52
C LEU A 124 -15.14 -13.71 -13.62
N ARG A 125 -15.17 -14.45 -12.51
CA ARG A 125 -15.61 -15.85 -12.50
C ARG A 125 -17.05 -16.01 -13.00
N ALA A 126 -17.97 -15.13 -12.57
CA ALA A 126 -19.36 -15.15 -13.00
C ALA A 126 -19.52 -14.84 -14.50
N ALA A 127 -18.74 -13.88 -15.02
CA ALA A 127 -18.75 -13.55 -16.44
C ALA A 127 -18.20 -14.70 -17.31
N MET A 128 -17.08 -15.31 -16.89
CA MET A 128 -16.42 -16.37 -17.66
C MET A 128 -17.20 -17.70 -17.65
N SER A 129 -18.04 -17.95 -16.64
CA SER A 129 -18.87 -19.16 -16.57
C SER A 129 -20.19 -19.04 -17.34
N ARG A 130 -20.58 -17.83 -17.78
CA ARG A 130 -21.91 -17.54 -18.33
C ARG A 130 -22.20 -18.19 -19.69
N THR A 131 -21.21 -18.29 -20.58
CA THR A 131 -21.41 -18.83 -21.94
C THR A 131 -20.34 -19.85 -22.30
N LEU A 132 -20.67 -20.75 -23.24
CA LEU A 132 -19.70 -21.74 -23.75
C LEU A 132 -18.45 -21.05 -24.34
N MET A 133 -18.64 -19.95 -25.07
CA MET A 133 -17.53 -19.18 -25.63
C MET A 133 -16.66 -18.52 -24.55
N ALA A 134 -17.27 -17.98 -23.49
CA ALA A 134 -16.52 -17.43 -22.38
C ALA A 134 -15.70 -18.51 -21.66
N ARG A 135 -16.26 -19.71 -21.49
CA ARG A 135 -15.53 -20.86 -20.91
C ARG A 135 -14.36 -21.31 -21.77
N ILE A 136 -14.52 -21.33 -23.09
CA ILE A 136 -13.42 -21.63 -24.02
C ILE A 136 -12.35 -20.55 -23.95
N GLY A 137 -12.75 -19.27 -23.96
CA GLY A 137 -11.84 -18.13 -23.79
C GLY A 137 -11.04 -18.19 -22.48
N TYR A 138 -11.67 -18.64 -21.39
CA TYR A 138 -10.99 -18.85 -20.11
C TYR A 138 -9.85 -19.86 -20.21
N ILE A 139 -10.02 -20.95 -20.97
CA ILE A 139 -8.98 -21.98 -21.11
C ILE A 139 -7.71 -21.36 -21.72
N PHE A 140 -7.86 -20.54 -22.76
CA PHE A 140 -6.73 -19.83 -23.38
C PHE A 140 -6.13 -18.76 -22.46
N ALA A 141 -6.97 -18.06 -21.70
CA ALA A 141 -6.55 -16.98 -20.81
C ALA A 141 -6.08 -17.46 -19.42
N LYS A 142 -6.23 -18.76 -19.11
CA LYS A 142 -6.05 -19.31 -17.75
C LYS A 142 -4.71 -18.91 -17.14
N GLY A 143 -3.61 -19.02 -17.89
CA GLY A 143 -2.28 -18.65 -17.40
C GLY A 143 -2.12 -17.17 -17.06
N ALA A 144 -2.84 -16.27 -17.74
CA ALA A 144 -2.86 -14.86 -17.40
C ALA A 144 -3.67 -14.60 -16.12
N PHE A 145 -4.79 -15.30 -15.94
CA PHE A 145 -5.58 -15.24 -14.71
C PHE A 145 -4.83 -15.79 -13.50
N ASP A 146 -4.09 -16.88 -13.67
CA ASP A 146 -3.28 -17.48 -12.61
C ASP A 146 -2.19 -16.48 -12.14
N ARG A 147 -1.49 -15.82 -13.07
CA ARG A 147 -0.53 -14.75 -12.75
C ARG A 147 -1.17 -13.53 -12.09
N LEU A 148 -2.35 -13.13 -12.56
CA LEU A 148 -3.09 -12.02 -11.95
C LEU A 148 -3.47 -12.36 -10.50
N ARG A 149 -3.92 -13.60 -10.26
CA ARG A 149 -4.26 -14.07 -8.91
C ARG A 149 -3.04 -14.08 -7.99
N GLU A 150 -1.88 -14.50 -8.49
CA GLU A 150 -0.63 -14.44 -7.72
C GLU A 150 -0.25 -13.01 -7.32
N LYS A 151 -0.38 -12.04 -8.23
CA LYS A 151 -0.10 -10.62 -7.92
C LYS A 151 -1.10 -9.99 -6.94
N MET A 152 -2.33 -10.47 -6.91
CA MET A 152 -3.38 -9.94 -6.05
C MET A 152 -3.45 -10.62 -4.67
N ASP A 153 -2.62 -11.63 -4.41
CA ASP A 153 -2.61 -12.36 -3.15
C ASP A 153 -1.81 -11.60 -2.07
N VAL A 154 -2.43 -10.58 -1.49
CA VAL A 154 -1.87 -9.77 -0.38
C VAL A 154 -1.62 -10.61 0.88
N GLY A 155 -2.25 -11.78 1.00
CA GLY A 155 -2.07 -12.68 2.15
C GLY A 155 -0.76 -13.47 2.12
N ARG A 156 -0.05 -13.52 1.00
CA ARG A 156 1.26 -14.22 0.89
C ARG A 156 2.44 -13.40 1.41
N SER A 157 2.33 -12.08 1.40
CA SER A 157 3.37 -11.18 1.89
C SER A 157 3.27 -10.86 3.39
N ASN A 158 2.14 -11.21 4.00
CA ASN A 158 1.91 -11.09 5.44
C ASN A 158 2.06 -12.49 6.05
N GLY A 159 3.23 -12.78 6.63
CA GLY A 159 3.44 -13.98 7.44
C GLY A 159 2.47 -14.06 8.61
#